data_AF-A0A956UDF8-F1
#
_entry.id   AF-A0A956UDF8-F1
#
_cell.length_a   1.000
_cell.length_b   1.000
_cell.length_c   1.000
_cell.angle_alpha   90.00
_cell.angle_beta   90.00
_cell.angle_gamma   90.00
#
_symmetry.space_group_name_H-M   'P 1'
#
loop_
_entity.id
_entity.type
_entity.pdbx_description
1 polymer ?
#
loop_
_entity_poly.entity_id
_entity_poly.type
_entity_poly.pdbx_seq_one_letter_code
_entity_poly.pdbx_strand_id
1 'polypeptide(L)' 'NPLVLEGLGKIRTKFESVEHVGPDYVATFFEIEDSDDRALRKRKAFETVNAFLEALCIEKFL' A
#
# COMPACT_ATOMS: atom_id res chain seq x y z
N ASN A 1 17.51 9.84 -6.55
CA ASN A 1 17.93 10.02 -5.15
C ASN A 1 17.80 8.67 -4.45
N PRO A 2 18.89 8.06 -3.93
CA PRO A 2 18.86 6.71 -3.36
C PRO A 2 17.90 6.53 -2.18
N LEU A 3 17.81 7.52 -1.28
CA LEU A 3 16.93 7.46 -0.10
C LEU A 3 15.45 7.45 -0.49
N VAL A 4 15.10 8.13 -1.59
CA VAL A 4 13.73 8.11 -2.13
C VAL A 4 13.37 6.71 -2.64
N LEU A 5 14.27 6.06 -3.38
CA LEU A 5 14.05 4.71 -3.89
C LEU A 5 13.92 3.70 -2.74
N GLU A 6 14.77 3.80 -1.72
CA GLU A 6 14.68 2.98 -0.52
C GLU A 6 13.34 3.16 0.21
N GLY A 7 12.92 4.41 0.42
CA GLY A 7 11.64 4.72 1.06
C GLY A 7 10.44 4.13 0.30
N LEU A 8 10.42 4.29 -1.01
CA LEU A 8 9.37 3.72 -1.86
C LEU A 8 9.42 2.18 -1.88
N GLY A 9 10.61 1.58 -1.89
CA GLY A 9 10.77 0.12 -1.80
C GLY A 9 10.27 -0.44 -0.47
N LYS A 10 10.49 0.27 0.64
CA LYS A 10 9.93 -0.08 1.96
C LYS A 10 8.42 0.01 1.99
N ILE A 11 7.83 1.01 1.31
CA ILE A 11 6.38 1.11 1.12
C ILE A 11 5.89 -0.10 0.33
N ARG A 12 6.56 -0.49 -0.77
CA ARG A 12 6.20 -1.69 -1.56
C ARG A 12 6.10 -2.95 -0.69
N THR A 13 7.04 -3.16 0.23
CA THR A 13 7.05 -4.27 1.20
C THR A 13 5.82 -4.30 2.12
N LYS A 14 5.10 -3.18 2.28
CA LYS A 14 3.87 -3.11 3.09
C LYS A 14 2.59 -3.30 2.28
N PHE A 15 2.69 -3.31 0.95
CA PHE A 15 1.56 -3.40 0.01
C PHE A 15 1.61 -4.67 -0.85
N GLU A 16 2.20 -5.77 -0.36
CA GLU A 16 2.36 -7.03 -1.12
C GLU A 16 1.05 -7.78 -1.37
N SER A 17 0.03 -7.60 -0.53
CA SER A 17 -1.32 -8.10 -0.77
C SER A 17 -2.36 -7.22 -0.08
N VAL A 18 -3.64 -7.40 -0.43
CA VAL A 18 -4.78 -6.71 0.21
C VAL A 18 -4.83 -6.95 1.73
N GLU A 19 -4.26 -8.05 2.21
CA GLU A 19 -4.21 -8.42 3.63
C GLU A 19 -2.94 -7.97 4.36
N HIS A 20 -2.02 -7.28 3.67
CA HIS A 20 -0.86 -6.69 4.34
C HIS A 20 -1.23 -5.43 5.13
N VAL A 21 -0.32 -5.04 6.03
CA VAL A 21 -0.50 -3.89 6.92
C VAL A 21 -0.67 -2.56 6.19
N GLY A 22 -0.12 -2.39 4.98
CA GLY A 22 -0.25 -1.15 4.20
C GLY A 22 -1.71 -0.81 3.88
N PRO A 23 -2.43 -1.68 3.15
CA PRO A 23 -3.87 -1.52 2.92
C PRO A 23 -4.69 -1.35 4.20
N ASP A 24 -4.39 -2.14 5.25
CA ASP A 24 -5.09 -2.09 6.52
C ASP A 24 -4.93 -0.74 7.22
N TYR A 25 -3.71 -0.21 7.27
CA TYR A 25 -3.40 1.10 7.85
C TYR A 25 -4.14 2.24 7.14
N VAL A 26 -4.35 2.14 5.82
CA VAL A 26 -5.16 3.14 5.10
C VAL A 26 -6.60 3.11 5.59
N ALA A 27 -7.21 1.94 5.73
CA ALA A 27 -8.59 1.86 6.21
C ALA A 27 -8.72 2.30 7.68
N THR A 28 -7.74 1.97 8.52
CA THR A 28 -7.66 2.43 9.91
C THR A 28 -7.47 3.94 10.02
N PHE A 29 -6.64 4.55 9.17
CA PHE A 29 -6.43 6.00 9.13
C PHE A 29 -7.72 6.77 8.84
N PHE A 30 -8.61 6.20 8.04
CA PHE A 30 -9.92 6.76 7.74
C PHE A 30 -11.02 6.34 8.72
N GLU A 31 -10.67 5.64 9.81
CA GLU A 31 -11.61 5.20 10.86
C GLU A 31 -12.82 4.42 10.28
N ILE A 32 -12.58 3.60 9.25
CA ILE A 32 -13.65 2.82 8.63
C ILE A 32 -13.92 1.57 9.46
N GLU A 33 -15.11 1.53 10.07
CA GLU A 33 -15.58 0.42 10.92
C GLU A 33 -16.38 -0.64 10.16
N ASP A 34 -17.18 -0.23 9.16
CA ASP A 34 -17.98 -1.17 8.35
C ASP A 34 -17.08 -2.12 7.56
N SER A 35 -17.37 -3.42 7.63
CA SER A 35 -16.49 -4.47 7.10
C SER A 35 -16.38 -4.43 5.58
N ASP A 36 -17.48 -4.11 4.89
CA ASP A 36 -17.54 -4.12 3.44
C ASP A 36 -16.83 -2.88 2.89
N ASP A 37 -17.09 -1.71 3.47
CA ASP A 37 -16.39 -0.46 3.14
C ASP A 37 -14.89 -0.57 3.46
N ARG A 38 -14.52 -1.24 4.56
CA ARG A 38 -13.14 -1.49 4.93
C ARG A 38 -12.44 -2.38 3.90
N ALA A 39 -13.09 -3.46 3.46
CA ALA A 39 -12.56 -4.35 2.43
C ALA A 39 -12.36 -3.62 1.09
N LEU A 40 -13.33 -2.78 0.70
CA LEU A 40 -13.24 -1.96 -0.51
C LEU A 40 -12.08 -0.95 -0.42
N ARG A 41 -11.92 -0.28 0.73
CA ARG A 41 -10.83 0.67 0.95
C ARG A 41 -9.46 0.01 0.90
N LYS A 42 -9.29 -1.15 1.56
CA LYS A 42 -8.05 -1.94 1.52
C LYS A 42 -7.68 -2.30 0.09
N ARG A 43 -8.64 -2.84 -0.69
CA ARG A 43 -8.39 -3.21 -2.09
C ARG A 43 -7.97 -2.01 -2.95
N LYS A 44 -8.69 -0.89 -2.84
CA LYS A 44 -8.37 0.32 -3.59
C LYS A 44 -6.99 0.87 -3.23
N ALA A 45 -6.62 0.85 -1.95
CA ALA A 45 -5.31 1.27 -1.48
C ALA A 45 -4.19 0.38 -2.05
N PHE A 46 -4.39 -0.94 -2.01
CA PHE A 46 -3.48 -1.92 -2.62
C PHE A 46 -3.26 -1.66 -4.11
N GLU A 47 -4.34 -1.52 -4.89
CA GLU A 47 -4.26 -1.30 -6.34
C GLU A 47 -3.60 0.04 -6.69
N THR A 48 -4.00 1.12 -6.00
CA THR A 48 -3.49 2.47 -6.28
C THR A 48 -1.99 2.59 -5.98
N VAL A 49 -1.55 2.08 -4.83
CA VAL A 49 -0.14 2.15 -4.43
C VAL A 49 0.72 1.27 -5.32
N ASN A 50 0.29 0.05 -5.62
CA ASN A 50 1.08 -0.82 -6.50
C ASN A 50 1.17 -0.27 -7.92
N ALA A 51 0.08 0.25 -8.49
CA ALA A 51 0.11 0.88 -9.82
C ALA A 51 1.08 2.07 -9.86
N PHE A 52 1.10 2.90 -8.81
CA PHE A 52 2.05 4.01 -8.70
C PHE A 52 3.51 3.54 -8.60
N LEU A 53 3.80 2.54 -7.77
CA LEU A 53 5.16 2.02 -7.58
C LEU A 53 5.66 1.26 -8.81
N GLU A 54 4.78 0.58 -9.53
CA GLU A 54 5.08 -0.09 -10.79
C GLU A 54 5.40 0.91 -11.90
N ALA A 55 4.62 1.99 -12.03
CA ALA A 55 4.90 3.06 -13.00
C ALA A 55 6.25 3.76 -12.77
N LEU A 56 6.77 3.70 -11.54
CA LEU A 56 8.07 4.23 -11.15
C LEU A 56 9.20 3.18 -11.15
N CYS A 57 8.91 1.94 -11.56
CA CYS A 57 9.85 0.81 -11.54
C CYS A 57 10.51 0.60 -10.16
N ILE A 58 9.76 0.78 -9.08
CA ILE A 58 10.29 0.65 -7.71
C ILE A 58 10.28 -0.81 -7.29
N GLU A 59 11.44 -1.41 -7.08
CA GLU A 59 11.53 -2.76 -6.52
C GLU A 59 11.28 -2.78 -5.00
N LYS A 60 10.89 -3.96 -4.49
CA LYS A 60 10.72 -4.17 -3.05
C LYS A 60 12.07 -4.00 -2.35
N PHE A 61 12.09 -3.30 -1.22
CA PHE A 61 13.29 -3.22 -0.40
C PHE A 61 13.47 -4.52 0.39
N LEU A 62 14.68 -5.10 0.30
CA LEU A 62 15.08 -6.36 0.95
C LEU A 62 15.18 -6.22 2.47
#